data_AF-A0A940HN89-F1
#
_entry.id   AF-A0A940HN89-F1
#
_cell.length_a   1.000
_cell.length_b   1.000
_cell.length_c   1.000
_cell.angle_alpha   90.00
_cell.angle_beta   90.00
_cell.angle_gamma   90.00
#
_symmetry.space_group_name_H-M   'P 1'
#
loop_
_entity.id
_entity.type
_entity.pdbx_description
1 polymer ?
#
loop_
_entity_poly.entity_id
_entity_poly.type
_entity_poly.pdbx_seq_one_letter_code
_entity_poly.pdbx_strand_id
1 'polypeptide(L)' 'MKAKHALFLLAIGFCLDFIGAWVKIAHWSSGEYWLIAGVILKIVGVVLLAYKIVTYPGWKGFWNK' A
#
# COMPACT_ATOMS: atom_id res chain seq x y z
N MET A 1 -6.36 4.71 13.67
CA MET A 1 -5.78 5.12 12.37
C MET A 1 -6.79 5.87 11.52
N LYS A 2 -6.54 7.15 11.17
CA LYS A 2 -7.33 7.86 10.13
C LYS A 2 -7.03 7.25 8.75
N ALA A 3 -7.98 7.23 7.81
CA ALA A 3 -7.80 6.59 6.48
C ALA A 3 -6.59 7.14 5.73
N LYS A 4 -6.23 8.40 5.98
CA LYS A 4 -5.01 9.04 5.51
C LYS A 4 -3.73 8.24 5.77
N HIS A 5 -3.63 7.45 6.84
CA HIS A 5 -2.42 6.68 7.13
C HIS A 5 -2.29 5.47 6.18
N ALA A 6 -3.41 4.83 5.83
CA ALA A 6 -3.41 3.74 4.85
C ALA A 6 -3.09 4.27 3.44
N LEU A 7 -3.64 5.44 3.08
CA LEU A 7 -3.27 6.14 1.84
C LEU A 7 -1.79 6.54 1.82
N PHE A 8 -1.24 7.02 2.93
CA PHE A 8 0.17 7.39 3.02
C PHE A 8 1.10 6.17 2.86
N LEU A 9 0.74 5.04 3.47
CA LEU A 9 1.44 3.76 3.30
C LEU A 9 1.43 3.30 1.84
N LEU A 10 0.29 3.40 1.16
CA LEU A 10 0.19 3.09 -0.26
C LEU A 10 1.08 4.00 -1.11
N ALA A 11 1.03 5.32 -0.86
CA ALA A 11 1.85 6.29 -1.57
C ALA A 11 3.35 6.00 -1.42
N ILE A 12 3.81 5.74 -0.19
CA ILE A 12 5.20 5.36 0.08
C ILE A 12 5.57 4.07 -0.64
N GLY A 13 4.70 3.06 -0.61
CA GLY A 13 4.93 1.80 -1.30
C GLY A 13 5.05 1.97 -2.83
N PHE A 14 4.29 2.88 -3.43
CA PHE A 14 4.46 3.25 -4.84
C PHE A 14 5.79 3.97 -5.12
N CYS A 15 6.21 4.88 -4.23
CA CYS A 15 7.51 5.54 -4.35
C CYS A 15 8.67 4.53 -4.28
N LEU A 16 8.59 3.56 -3.37
CA LEU A 16 9.58 2.49 -3.23
C LEU A 16 9.64 1.58 -4.45
N ASP A 17 8.48 1.29 -5.06
CA ASP A 17 8.43 0.58 -6.33
C ASP A 17 9.15 1.35 -7.45
N PHE A 18 8.93 2.67 -7.52
CA PHE A 18 9.56 3.53 -8.52
C PHE A 18 11.09 3.55 -8.36
N ILE A 19 11.55 3.67 -7.12
CA ILE A 19 12.97 3.60 -6.77
C ILE A 19 13.52 2.21 -7.08
N GLY A 20 12.85 1.14 -6.66
CA GLY A 20 13.28 -0.24 -6.89
C GLY A 20 13.34 -0.60 -8.37
N ALA A 21 12.36 -0.15 -9.15
CA ALA A 21 12.36 -0.31 -10.61
C ALA A 21 13.54 0.42 -11.25
N TRP A 22 13.81 1.66 -10.82
CA TRP A 22 14.96 2.41 -11.32
C TRP A 22 16.29 1.74 -10.97
N VAL A 23 16.45 1.30 -9.71
CA VAL A 23 17.65 0.58 -9.24
C VAL A 23 17.84 -0.74 -10.02
N LYS A 24 16.74 -1.45 -10.32
CA LYS A 24 16.78 -2.68 -11.12
C LYS A 24 17.18 -2.41 -12.57
N ILE A 25 16.69 -1.33 -13.18
CA ILE A 25 17.09 -0.88 -14.53
C ILE A 25 18.56 -0.46 -14.55
N ALA A 26 19.03 0.19 -13.48
CA ALA A 26 20.44 0.56 -13.31
C ALA A 26 21.37 -0.64 -13.01
N HIS A 27 20.87 -1.87 -13.06
CA HIS A 27 21.59 -3.11 -12.77
C HIS A 27 22.27 -3.15 -11.39
N TRP A 28 21.74 -2.41 -10.43
CA TRP A 28 22.15 -2.55 -9.04
C TRP A 28 21.51 -3.78 -8.43
N SER A 29 22.35 -4.66 -7.87
CA SER A 29 21.94 -5.96 -7.30
C SER A 29 20.87 -5.85 -6.22
N SER A 30 20.69 -4.69 -5.59
CA SER A 30 19.72 -4.50 -4.51
C SER A 30 18.30 -4.12 -4.97
N GLY A 31 18.05 -3.92 -6.27
CA GLY A 31 16.77 -3.42 -6.77
C GLY A 31 15.56 -4.29 -6.42
N GLU A 32 15.75 -5.60 -6.31
CA GLU A 32 14.71 -6.56 -5.91
C GLU A 32 14.23 -6.38 -4.46
N TYR A 33 15.13 -6.05 -3.53
CA TYR A 33 14.75 -5.80 -2.13
C TYR A 33 13.86 -4.56 -1.98
N TRP A 34 14.12 -3.51 -2.77
CA TRP A 34 13.31 -2.30 -2.80
C TRP A 34 11.90 -2.56 -3.33
N LEU A 35 11.78 -3.36 -4.38
CA LEU A 35 10.49 -3.79 -4.93
C LEU A 35 9.71 -4.66 -3.93
N ILE A 36 10.38 -5.61 -3.26
CA ILE A 36 9.74 -6.44 -2.23
C ILE A 36 9.22 -5.58 -1.07
N ALA A 37 10.03 -4.63 -0.59
CA ALA A 37 9.61 -3.71 0.46
C ALA A 37 8.41 -2.85 0.03
N GLY A 38 8.40 -2.34 -1.20
CA GLY A 38 7.29 -1.59 -1.78
C GLY A 38 6.00 -2.40 -1.84
N VAL A 39 6.08 -3.67 -2.26
CA VAL A 39 4.94 -4.60 -2.28
C VAL A 39 4.40 -4.87 -0.88
N ILE A 40 5.26 -5.15 0.11
CA ILE A 40 4.83 -5.39 1.50
C ILE A 40 4.08 -4.18 2.04
N LEU A 41 4.61 -2.98 1.85
CA LEU A 41 3.97 -1.74 2.30
C LEU A 41 2.62 -1.52 1.61
N LYS A 42 2.52 -1.83 0.33
CA LYS A 42 1.25 -1.74 -0.40
C LYS A 42 0.22 -2.75 0.12
N ILE A 43 0.62 -4.01 0.34
CA ILE A 43 -0.27 -5.04 0.90
C ILE A 43 -0.81 -4.59 2.26
N VAL A 44 0.08 -4.15 3.16
CA VAL A 44 -0.31 -3.64 4.48
C VAL A 44 -1.25 -2.43 4.34
N GLY A 45 -0.93 -1.50 3.44
CA GLY A 45 -1.76 -0.34 3.14
C GLY A 45 -3.16 -0.72 2.66
N VAL A 46 -3.28 -1.64 1.70
CA VAL A 46 -4.56 -2.14 1.16
C VAL A 46 -5.36 -2.83 2.26
N VAL A 47 -4.75 -3.74 3.03
CA VAL A 47 -5.43 -4.47 4.10
C VAL A 47 -5.98 -3.51 5.16
N LEU A 48 -5.20 -2.50 5.57
CA LEU A 48 -5.67 -1.48 6.51
C LEU A 48 -6.80 -0.63 5.95
N LEU A 49 -6.75 -0.30 4.66
CA LEU A 49 -7.79 0.48 3.99
C LEU A 49 -9.09 -0.34 3.89
N ALA A 50 -9.00 -1.61 3.47
CA ALA A 50 -10.11 -2.54 3.40
C ALA A 50 -10.75 -2.76 4.77
N TYR A 51 -9.95 -3.03 5.82
CA TYR A 51 -10.44 -3.14 7.19
C TYR A 51 -11.23 -1.90 7.60
N LYS A 52 -10.73 -0.71 7.25
CA LYS A 52 -11.37 0.55 7.60
C LYS A 52 -12.66 0.81 6.83
N ILE A 53 -12.75 0.37 5.58
CA ILE A 53 -13.99 0.41 4.80
C ILE A 53 -15.04 -0.51 5.42
N VAL A 54 -14.67 -1.75 5.74
CA VAL A 54 -15.61 -2.74 6.31
C VAL A 54 -16.10 -2.33 7.71
N THR A 55 -15.25 -1.67 8.51
CA THR A 55 -15.65 -1.13 9.83
C THR A 55 -16.35 0.23 9.76
N TYR A 56 -16.48 0.85 8.58
CA TYR A 56 -17.16 2.13 8.44
C TYR A 56 -18.68 1.94 8.67
N PRO A 57 -19.33 2.71 9.56
CA PRO A 57 -20.75 2.54 9.84
C PRO A 57 -21.66 2.72 8.61
N GLY A 58 -21.27 3.57 7.64
CA GLY A 58 -21.98 3.69 6.37
C GLY A 58 -21.86 2.47 5.45
N TRP A 59 -20.82 1.64 5.61
CA TRP A 59 -20.66 0.40 4.84
C TRP A 59 -21.67 -0.66 5.28
N LYS A 60 -21.98 -0.74 6.58
CA LYS A 60 -23.07 -1.60 7.08
C LYS A 60 -24.43 -1.17 6.53
N GLY A 61 -24.66 0.15 6.42
CA GLY A 61 -25.88 0.67 5.81
C GLY A 61 -26.01 0.39 4.31
N PHE A 62 -24.91 0.20 3.59
CA PHE A 62 -24.89 -0.19 2.18
C PHE A 62 -25.24 -1.67 1.97
N TRP A 63 -24.78 -2.56 2.87
CA TRP A 63 -25.05 -4.00 2.81
C TRP A 63 -26.38 -4.43 3.43
N ASN A 64 -26.91 -3.65 4.38
CA ASN A 64 -28.17 -3.95 5.08
C ASN A 64 -29.39 -3.33 4.38
N LYS A 65 -29.29 -3.10 3.08
CA LYS A 65 -30.33 -2.55 2.21
C LYS A 65 -30.55 -3.51 1.06
#